data_AF-A0A452GYA5-F1
#
_entry.id   AF-A0A452GYA5-F1
#
_cell.length_a   1.000
_cell.length_b   1.000
_cell.length_c   1.000
_cell.angle_alpha   90.00
_cell.angle_beta   90.00
_cell.angle_gamma   90.00
#
_symmetry.space_group_name_H-M   'P 1'
#
loop_
_entity.id
_entity.type
_entity.pdbx_description
1 polymer ?
#
loop_
_entity_poly.entity_id
_entity_poly.type
_entity_poly.pdbx_seq_one_letter_code
_entity_poly.pdbx_strand_id
1 'polypeptide(L)'
;MDTINWLSLVYLLISIPFGLVATWILDTVGLKCAVILSAWLNMVGSIIRTFSVISFLSLGSLTYTYLFIGQCLCALAQPLVIFSPTKLAALWFPDHQRATANMISSMSNPLGILIANLLSPALVSEEKDIPLMLGLYATPAVTACILATVGVHDKVPPTPPSASATHSTSQPFFTGLKMLLRNKPYVILMVCFGAGIGMFTCFSALLEQILCVRGYSNFFAGLNGALFTVFGLLGAFLLGLYVDKTRRFIESTKVCFCLTALASIAFAVMSRFRNQAVPLALISSLFGFFGFSIYPIAMELAVECSFPVGEGTSTGLIFVSSQIQGVILMLLLQALTVQISTAPFSTCDTEEGGALDWTVSTLVMAGACSVVACFYVIFFHTDYKRLHAEASNAASINKTGTEA
;
A
#
# COMPACT_ATOMS: atom_id res chain seq x y z
N MET A 1 2.72 -27.39 1.88
CA MET A 1 2.84 -25.94 1.98
C MET A 1 4.24 -25.65 2.48
N ASP A 2 5.09 -25.15 1.59
CA ASP A 2 6.51 -24.97 1.88
C ASP A 2 6.74 -23.93 2.98
N THR A 3 7.74 -24.15 3.82
CA THR A 3 8.13 -23.32 4.96
C THR A 3 8.31 -21.83 4.59
N ILE A 4 8.60 -21.54 3.32
CA ILE A 4 8.75 -20.19 2.77
C ILE A 4 7.40 -19.46 2.67
N ASN A 5 6.31 -20.15 2.30
CA ASN A 5 4.98 -19.53 2.21
C ASN A 5 4.49 -19.01 3.56
N TRP A 6 4.91 -19.64 4.67
CA TRP A 6 4.61 -19.14 6.01
C TRP A 6 5.24 -17.77 6.29
N LEU A 7 6.44 -17.47 5.78
CA LEU A 7 7.11 -16.17 5.99
C LEU A 7 6.37 -15.02 5.31
N SER A 8 5.74 -15.27 4.15
CA SER A 8 4.91 -14.29 3.44
C SER A 8 3.54 -14.13 4.10
N LEU A 9 2.94 -15.22 4.60
CA LEU A 9 1.67 -15.18 5.31
C LEU A 9 1.75 -14.46 6.66
N VAL A 10 2.90 -14.49 7.34
CA VAL A 10 3.13 -13.76 8.60
C VAL A 10 2.81 -12.27 8.47
N TYR A 11 3.24 -11.63 7.37
CA TYR A 11 2.97 -10.21 7.15
C TYR A 11 1.48 -9.94 7.03
N LEU A 12 0.75 -10.76 6.28
CA LEU A 12 -0.70 -10.63 6.10
C LEU A 12 -1.45 -10.87 7.43
N LEU A 13 -1.08 -11.92 8.16
CA LEU A 13 -1.75 -12.32 9.40
C LEU A 13 -1.49 -11.36 10.56
N ILE A 14 -0.28 -10.81 10.69
CA ILE A 14 0.05 -9.86 11.76
C ILE A 14 -0.50 -8.47 11.45
N SER A 15 -0.49 -8.05 10.18
CA SER A 15 -0.92 -6.71 9.79
C SER A 15 -2.41 -6.44 10.06
N ILE A 16 -3.27 -7.46 10.06
CA ILE A 16 -4.70 -7.30 10.32
C ILE A 16 -4.99 -6.91 11.79
N PRO A 17 -4.65 -7.73 12.81
CA PRO A 17 -4.89 -7.38 14.20
C PRO A 17 -4.01 -6.21 14.64
N PHE A 18 -2.74 -6.19 14.23
CA PHE A 18 -1.84 -5.11 14.61
C PHE A 18 -2.14 -3.82 13.86
N GLY A 19 -2.82 -3.86 12.70
CA GLY A 19 -3.29 -2.66 12.02
C GLY A 19 -4.23 -1.84 12.91
N LEU A 20 -5.17 -2.47 13.61
CA LEU A 20 -6.05 -1.77 14.56
C LEU A 20 -5.27 -1.19 15.75
N VAL A 21 -4.27 -1.92 16.24
CA VAL A 21 -3.40 -1.47 17.34
C VAL A 21 -2.52 -0.29 16.91
N ALA A 22 -1.87 -0.39 15.74
CA ALA A 22 -1.06 0.65 15.14
C ALA A 22 -1.87 1.93 14.92
N THR A 23 -3.11 1.76 14.46
CA THR A 23 -4.07 2.86 14.32
C THR A 23 -4.32 3.55 15.66
N TRP A 24 -4.61 2.78 16.71
CA TRP A 24 -4.79 3.31 18.06
C TRP A 24 -3.52 4.00 18.60
N ILE A 25 -2.33 3.44 18.36
CA ILE A 25 -1.04 4.04 18.73
C ILE A 25 -0.87 5.39 18.03
N LEU A 26 -1.10 5.44 16.70
CA LEU A 26 -0.99 6.68 15.95
C LEU A 26 -1.96 7.72 16.50
N ASP A 27 -3.22 7.36 16.77
CA ASP A 27 -4.26 8.29 17.19
C ASP A 27 -4.05 8.81 18.61
N THR A 28 -3.76 7.92 19.56
CA THR A 28 -3.68 8.24 21.00
C THR A 28 -2.29 8.65 21.48
N VAL A 29 -1.24 7.95 21.03
CA VAL A 29 0.14 8.18 21.49
C VAL A 29 0.85 9.21 20.61
N GLY A 30 0.42 9.31 19.34
CA GLY A 30 0.86 10.33 18.41
C GLY A 30 1.93 9.86 17.41
N LEU A 31 2.17 10.71 16.40
CA LEU A 31 3.00 10.40 15.24
C LEU A 31 4.45 10.08 15.61
N LYS A 32 5.08 10.87 16.50
CA LYS A 32 6.46 10.65 16.95
C LYS A 32 6.68 9.25 17.51
N CYS A 33 5.79 8.80 18.41
CA CYS A 33 5.93 7.49 19.02
C CYS A 33 5.75 6.38 18.00
N ALA A 34 4.77 6.51 17.10
CA ALA A 34 4.55 5.54 16.02
C ALA A 34 5.78 5.40 15.10
N VAL A 35 6.37 6.52 14.65
CA VAL A 35 7.55 6.51 13.78
C VAL A 35 8.75 5.87 14.49
N ILE A 36 9.05 6.30 15.73
CA ILE A 36 10.17 5.73 16.50
C ILE A 36 9.96 4.23 16.75
N LEU A 37 8.78 3.83 17.23
CA LEU A 37 8.46 2.43 17.48
C LEU A 37 8.60 1.59 16.20
N SER A 38 8.10 2.08 15.07
CA SER A 38 8.22 1.38 13.79
C SER A 38 9.67 1.21 13.35
N ALA A 39 10.51 2.23 13.53
CA ALA A 39 11.91 2.19 13.13
C ALA A 39 12.71 1.21 14.01
N TRP A 40 12.45 1.19 15.32
CA TRP A 40 13.05 0.22 16.25
C TRP A 40 12.62 -1.21 15.94
N LEU A 41 11.31 -1.46 15.75
CA LEU A 41 10.80 -2.78 15.39
C LEU A 41 11.43 -3.29 14.08
N ASN A 42 11.52 -2.43 13.07
CA ASN A 42 12.08 -2.81 11.78
C ASN A 42 13.60 -3.04 11.84
N MET A 43 14.33 -2.22 12.60
CA MET A 43 15.76 -2.40 12.84
C MET A 43 16.04 -3.71 13.58
N VAL A 44 15.37 -3.94 14.71
CA VAL A 44 15.57 -5.15 15.52
C VAL A 44 15.19 -6.40 14.72
N GLY A 45 14.07 -6.36 14.00
CA GLY A 45 13.65 -7.45 13.12
C GLY A 45 14.67 -7.76 12.02
N SER A 46 15.21 -6.73 11.36
CA SER A 46 16.21 -6.88 10.30
C SER A 46 17.56 -7.41 10.81
N ILE A 47 17.98 -6.95 11.99
CA ILE A 47 19.20 -7.42 12.66
C ILE A 47 19.05 -8.89 13.07
N ILE A 48 17.92 -9.27 13.67
CA ILE A 48 17.65 -10.66 14.04
C ILE A 48 17.65 -11.57 12.81
N ARG A 49 17.04 -11.12 11.69
CA ARG A 49 17.10 -11.84 10.42
C ARG A 49 18.54 -12.01 9.92
N THR A 50 19.37 -10.99 10.04
CA THR A 50 20.78 -11.07 9.62
C THR A 50 21.56 -12.07 10.50
N PHE A 51 21.37 -12.03 11.83
CA PHE A 51 22.03 -12.96 12.76
C PHE A 51 21.68 -14.42 12.52
N SER A 52 20.46 -14.71 12.07
CA SER A 52 20.04 -16.07 11.80
C SER A 52 20.84 -16.78 10.69
N VAL A 53 21.47 -16.03 9.78
CA VAL A 53 22.19 -16.58 8.61
C VAL A 53 23.71 -16.37 8.72
N ILE A 54 24.20 -15.77 9.82
CA ILE A 54 25.64 -15.60 10.02
C ILE A 54 26.27 -16.97 10.35
N SER A 55 27.16 -17.41 9.46
CA SER A 55 27.86 -18.70 9.50
C SER A 55 28.69 -18.93 10.77
N PHE A 56 29.12 -17.88 11.46
CA PHE A 56 29.83 -17.98 12.74
C PHE A 56 28.97 -18.54 13.90
N LEU A 57 27.64 -18.43 13.81
CA LEU A 57 26.75 -18.71 14.95
C LEU A 57 26.09 -20.10 14.88
N SER A 58 26.30 -20.88 13.80
CA SER A 58 25.81 -22.26 13.54
C SER A 58 24.58 -22.68 14.37
N LEU A 59 23.45 -21.99 14.15
CA LEU A 59 22.24 -22.17 14.95
C LEU A 59 21.46 -23.46 14.67
N GLY A 60 21.88 -24.27 13.69
CA GLY A 60 21.20 -25.52 13.34
C GLY A 60 19.70 -25.31 13.14
N SER A 61 18.88 -26.00 13.94
CA SER A 61 17.42 -25.93 13.90
C SER A 61 16.81 -24.60 14.38
N LEU A 62 17.57 -23.74 15.08
CA LEU A 62 17.07 -22.47 15.60
C LEU A 62 17.07 -21.35 14.54
N THR A 63 17.81 -21.50 13.43
CA THR A 63 17.89 -20.54 12.33
C THR A 63 16.51 -20.08 11.85
N TYR A 64 15.60 -21.04 11.66
CA TYR A 64 14.22 -20.76 11.24
C TYR A 64 13.45 -19.94 12.28
N THR A 65 13.60 -20.27 13.56
CA THR A 65 12.93 -19.54 14.65
C THR A 65 13.37 -18.09 14.72
N TYR A 66 14.67 -17.81 14.58
CA TYR A 66 15.18 -16.43 14.57
C TYR A 66 14.71 -15.68 13.32
N LEU A 67 14.74 -16.30 12.14
CA LEU A 67 14.18 -15.72 10.92
C LEU A 67 12.71 -15.35 11.11
N PHE A 68 11.92 -16.27 11.68
CA PHE A 68 10.50 -16.08 11.91
C PHE A 68 10.22 -14.95 12.92
N ILE A 69 10.94 -14.90 14.03
CA ILE A 69 10.82 -13.81 15.02
C ILE A 69 11.15 -12.46 14.38
N GLY A 70 12.25 -12.38 13.64
CA GLY A 70 12.63 -11.14 12.96
C GLY A 70 11.61 -10.70 11.90
N GLN A 71 11.06 -11.66 11.16
CA GLN A 71 9.97 -11.44 10.21
C GLN A 71 8.71 -10.90 10.91
N CYS A 72 8.33 -11.46 12.07
CA CYS A 72 7.20 -10.97 12.87
C CYS A 72 7.41 -9.53 13.35
N LEU A 73 8.61 -9.17 13.81
CA LEU A 73 8.91 -7.80 14.26
C LEU A 73 8.83 -6.78 13.12
N CYS A 74 9.38 -7.11 11.95
CA CYS A 74 9.23 -6.26 10.76
C CYS A 74 7.75 -6.16 10.31
N ALA A 75 6.98 -7.24 10.41
CA ALA A 75 5.55 -7.23 10.10
C ALA A 75 4.75 -6.31 11.04
N LEU A 76 5.10 -6.26 12.34
CA LEU A 76 4.51 -5.30 13.28
C LEU A 76 4.86 -3.84 12.91
N ALA A 77 6.06 -3.58 12.39
CA ALA A 77 6.45 -2.25 11.97
C ALA A 77 5.63 -1.73 10.77
N GLN A 78 5.24 -2.61 9.85
CA GLN A 78 4.63 -2.23 8.57
C GLN A 78 3.36 -1.35 8.71
N PRO A 79 2.34 -1.72 9.51
CA PRO A 79 1.16 -0.86 9.69
C PRO A 79 1.49 0.54 10.22
N LEU A 80 2.42 0.65 11.17
CA LEU A 80 2.84 1.94 11.73
C LEU A 80 3.47 2.84 10.66
N VAL A 81 4.28 2.28 9.78
CA VAL A 81 4.91 3.02 8.67
C VAL A 81 3.86 3.45 7.65
N ILE A 82 2.94 2.56 7.25
CA ILE A 82 1.97 2.82 6.18
C ILE A 82 0.91 3.87 6.61
N PHE A 83 0.56 3.96 7.89
CA PHE A 83 -0.49 4.89 8.36
C PHE A 83 0.07 6.29 8.69
N SER A 84 1.39 6.40 8.86
CA SER A 84 2.06 7.65 9.25
C SER A 84 2.02 8.77 8.20
N PRO A 85 2.16 8.54 6.87
CA PRO A 85 2.18 9.59 5.85
C PRO A 85 1.02 10.58 5.94
N THR A 86 -0.20 10.10 6.13
CA THR A 86 -1.38 10.96 6.14
C THR A 86 -1.46 11.80 7.40
N LYS A 87 -1.15 11.20 8.57
CA LYS A 87 -1.08 11.95 9.83
C LYS A 87 0.07 12.96 9.85
N LEU A 88 1.21 12.62 9.23
CA LEU A 88 2.32 13.55 9.03
C LEU A 88 1.90 14.73 8.15
N ALA A 89 1.28 14.46 7.01
CA ALA A 89 0.86 15.46 6.06
C ALA A 89 -0.08 16.49 6.68
N ALA A 90 -1.04 16.07 7.52
CA ALA A 90 -1.94 17.05 8.11
C ALA A 90 -1.42 17.77 9.34
N LEU A 91 -0.54 17.15 10.12
CA LEU A 91 0.05 17.79 11.29
C LEU A 91 1.12 18.82 10.92
N TRP A 92 1.87 18.60 9.85
CA TRP A 92 3.06 19.39 9.51
C TRP A 92 2.92 20.26 8.25
N PHE A 93 1.97 19.96 7.36
CA PHE A 93 1.83 20.69 6.10
C PHE A 93 0.50 21.44 6.00
N PRO A 94 0.52 22.64 5.39
CA PRO A 94 -0.69 23.41 5.10
C PRO A 94 -1.54 22.72 4.02
N ASP A 95 -2.82 23.07 3.94
CA ASP A 95 -3.80 22.34 3.10
C ASP A 95 -3.40 22.25 1.62
N HIS A 96 -2.73 23.28 1.08
CA HIS A 96 -2.30 23.34 -0.32
C HIS A 96 -1.06 22.48 -0.66
N GLN A 97 -0.37 21.93 0.35
CA GLN A 97 0.79 21.04 0.16
C GLN A 97 0.56 19.64 0.75
N ARG A 98 -0.61 19.41 1.37
CA ARG A 98 -0.89 18.19 2.11
C ARG A 98 -0.93 16.97 1.20
N ALA A 99 -1.65 17.00 0.08
CA ALA A 99 -1.72 15.82 -0.78
C ALA A 99 -0.37 15.51 -1.42
N THR A 100 0.40 16.53 -1.85
CA THR A 100 1.78 16.34 -2.31
C THR A 100 2.68 15.73 -1.23
N ALA A 101 2.61 16.20 0.03
CA ALA A 101 3.41 15.65 1.12
C ALA A 101 3.04 14.20 1.45
N ASN A 102 1.73 13.91 1.53
CA ASN A 102 1.21 12.56 1.75
C ASN A 102 1.60 11.62 0.61
N MET A 103 1.54 12.09 -0.64
CA MET A 103 1.95 11.36 -1.82
C MET A 103 3.44 11.01 -1.79
N ILE A 104 4.34 11.98 -1.58
CA ILE A 104 5.79 11.70 -1.54
C ILE A 104 6.10 10.65 -0.46
N SER A 105 5.50 10.82 0.72
CA SER A 105 5.72 9.93 1.86
C SER A 105 5.15 8.52 1.62
N SER A 106 3.92 8.41 1.12
CA SER A 106 3.29 7.10 0.87
C SER A 106 3.86 6.36 -0.35
N MET A 107 4.26 7.08 -1.40
CA MET A 107 4.88 6.50 -2.60
C MET A 107 6.30 5.98 -2.35
N SER A 108 6.92 6.36 -1.22
CA SER A 108 8.22 5.81 -0.81
C SER A 108 8.17 4.30 -0.57
N ASN A 109 7.01 3.74 -0.15
CA ASN A 109 6.87 2.30 0.09
C ASN A 109 6.89 1.48 -1.21
N PRO A 110 6.03 1.74 -2.23
CA PRO A 110 6.16 1.07 -3.53
C PRO A 110 7.52 1.27 -4.20
N LEU A 111 8.14 2.44 -4.05
CA LEU A 111 9.49 2.68 -4.55
C LEU A 111 10.54 1.79 -3.87
N GLY A 112 10.47 1.62 -2.55
CA GLY A 112 11.33 0.71 -1.81
C GLY A 112 11.17 -0.75 -2.24
N ILE A 113 9.93 -1.20 -2.46
CA ILE A 113 9.62 -2.53 -2.97
C ILE A 113 10.24 -2.74 -4.37
N LEU A 114 10.12 -1.75 -5.26
CA LEU A 114 10.72 -1.80 -6.59
C LEU A 114 12.24 -1.95 -6.52
N ILE A 115 12.92 -1.13 -5.70
CA ILE A 115 14.37 -1.20 -5.52
C ILE A 115 14.78 -2.57 -4.97
N ALA A 116 14.07 -3.09 -3.96
CA ALA A 116 14.35 -4.40 -3.38
C ALA A 116 14.14 -5.53 -4.41
N ASN A 117 13.09 -5.47 -5.22
CA ASN A 117 12.82 -6.49 -6.24
C ASN A 117 13.86 -6.50 -7.36
N LEU A 118 14.41 -5.34 -7.73
CA LEU A 118 15.48 -5.26 -8.73
C LEU A 118 16.85 -5.64 -8.17
N LEU A 119 17.11 -5.31 -6.90
CA LEU A 119 18.40 -5.53 -6.26
C LEU A 119 18.57 -6.96 -5.75
N SER A 120 17.49 -7.62 -5.29
CA SER A 120 17.57 -8.98 -4.72
C SER A 120 18.20 -9.99 -5.69
N PRO A 121 17.76 -10.09 -6.97
CA PRO A 121 18.35 -11.03 -7.92
C PRO A 121 19.77 -10.63 -8.36
N ALA A 122 20.11 -9.34 -8.30
CA ALA A 122 21.45 -8.86 -8.63
C ALA A 122 22.47 -9.15 -7.51
N LEU A 123 22.00 -9.22 -6.25
CA LEU A 123 22.84 -9.53 -5.10
C LEU A 123 22.92 -11.03 -4.79
N VAL A 124 21.88 -11.81 -5.09
CA VAL A 124 21.82 -13.24 -4.77
C VAL A 124 21.92 -14.06 -6.05
N SER A 125 23.15 -14.45 -6.41
CA SER A 125 23.40 -15.38 -7.51
C SER A 125 23.51 -16.84 -7.04
N GLU A 126 23.99 -17.04 -5.80
CA GLU A 126 24.09 -18.34 -5.15
C GLU A 126 23.56 -18.25 -3.70
N GLU A 127 23.19 -19.38 -3.09
CA GLU A 127 22.67 -19.43 -1.71
C GLU A 127 23.61 -18.78 -0.67
N LYS A 128 24.92 -18.80 -0.94
CA LYS A 128 25.96 -18.19 -0.11
C LYS A 128 25.84 -16.66 -0.01
N ASP A 129 25.11 -16.02 -0.92
CA ASP A 129 24.95 -14.56 -0.99
C ASP A 129 23.77 -14.04 -0.16
N ILE A 130 22.90 -14.94 0.33
CA ILE A 130 21.74 -14.60 1.18
C ILE A 130 22.13 -13.79 2.44
N PRO A 131 23.19 -14.14 3.20
CA PRO A 131 23.64 -13.33 4.34
C PRO A 131 24.04 -11.91 3.94
N LEU A 132 24.68 -11.75 2.78
CA LEU A 132 25.11 -10.44 2.26
C LEU A 132 23.89 -9.58 1.89
N MET A 133 22.89 -10.17 1.22
CA MET A 133 21.63 -9.48 0.91
C MET A 133 20.91 -9.02 2.19
N LEU A 134 20.82 -9.89 3.20
CA LEU A 134 20.17 -9.55 4.48
C LEU A 134 20.92 -8.43 5.23
N GLY A 135 22.25 -8.49 5.27
CA GLY A 135 23.07 -7.43 5.86
C GLY A 135 22.91 -6.09 5.13
N LEU A 136 22.82 -6.12 3.79
CA LEU A 136 22.59 -4.93 2.99
C LEU A 136 21.20 -4.34 3.25
N TYR A 137 20.15 -5.17 3.37
CA TYR A 137 18.80 -4.71 3.72
C TYR A 137 18.63 -4.28 5.17
N ALA A 138 19.49 -4.75 6.09
CA ALA A 138 19.53 -4.22 7.45
C ALA A 138 20.04 -2.76 7.49
N THR A 139 20.87 -2.35 6.53
CA THR A 139 21.50 -1.02 6.53
C THR A 139 20.48 0.13 6.42
N PRO A 140 19.51 0.13 5.48
CA PRO A 140 18.39 1.08 5.47
C PRO A 140 17.56 1.09 6.76
N ALA A 141 17.33 -0.08 7.38
CA ALA A 141 16.56 -0.16 8.62
C ALA A 141 17.29 0.49 9.81
N VAL A 142 18.59 0.24 9.94
CA VAL A 142 19.45 0.84 10.98
C VAL A 142 19.56 2.36 10.77
N THR A 143 19.82 2.80 9.54
CA THR A 143 19.91 4.24 9.23
C THR A 143 18.58 4.96 9.48
N ALA A 144 17.44 4.38 9.08
CA ALA A 144 16.13 4.92 9.38
C ALA A 144 15.86 4.99 10.89
N CYS A 145 16.30 4.00 11.68
CA CYS A 145 16.17 4.02 13.14
C CYS A 145 17.00 5.12 13.81
N ILE A 146 18.24 5.32 13.34
CA ILE A 146 19.09 6.42 13.82
C ILE A 146 18.45 7.76 13.47
N LEU A 147 18.03 7.94 12.21
CA LEU A 147 17.37 9.17 11.75
C LEU A 147 16.06 9.43 12.50
N ALA A 148 15.25 8.41 12.77
CA ALA A 148 14.02 8.57 13.54
C ALA A 148 14.29 8.93 15.00
N THR A 149 15.29 8.30 15.62
CA THR A 149 15.61 8.50 17.04
C THR A 149 16.29 9.84 17.30
N VAL A 150 17.19 10.25 16.40
CA VAL A 150 17.94 11.51 16.51
C VAL A 150 17.18 12.66 15.86
N GLY A 151 16.51 12.47 14.72
CA GLY A 151 15.89 13.54 13.95
C GLY A 151 14.48 13.92 14.39
N VAL A 152 13.70 13.01 14.99
CA VAL A 152 12.30 13.30 15.38
C VAL A 152 12.24 13.85 16.80
N HIS A 153 12.56 15.14 16.95
CA HIS A 153 12.54 15.80 18.25
C HIS A 153 11.13 16.20 18.70
N ASP A 154 10.29 16.73 17.81
CA ASP A 154 8.99 17.31 18.18
C ASP A 154 7.80 16.38 17.90
N LYS A 155 6.81 16.38 18.80
CA LYS A 155 5.57 15.59 18.65
C LYS A 155 4.58 16.24 17.67
N VAL A 156 4.58 17.57 17.61
CA VAL A 156 3.72 18.46 16.81
C VAL A 156 4.56 19.71 16.54
N PRO A 157 4.47 20.38 15.37
CA PRO A 157 5.20 21.61 15.13
C PRO A 157 4.87 22.68 16.20
N PRO A 158 5.85 23.52 16.62
CA PRO A 158 5.65 24.56 17.63
C PRO A 158 4.58 25.60 17.26
N THR A 159 4.28 25.73 15.97
CA THR A 159 3.16 26.53 15.45
C THR A 159 2.26 25.60 14.61
N PRO A 160 0.95 25.50 14.94
CA PRO A 160 0.04 24.66 14.17
C PRO A 160 -0.13 25.22 12.75
N PRO A 161 0.10 24.43 11.69
CA PRO A 161 0.10 24.91 10.30
C PRO A 161 -1.31 25.16 9.73
N SER A 162 -2.38 24.80 10.46
CA SER A 162 -3.77 25.00 10.04
C SER A 162 -4.73 25.15 11.24
N ALA A 163 -5.90 25.77 11.02
CA ALA A 163 -6.96 25.89 12.02
C ALA A 163 -7.45 24.52 12.53
N SER A 164 -7.38 23.49 11.68
CA SER A 164 -7.70 22.10 11.99
C SER A 164 -6.70 21.46 12.97
N ALA A 165 -5.42 21.86 12.92
CA ALA A 165 -4.41 21.49 13.92
C ALA A 165 -4.60 22.22 15.27
N THR A 166 -5.24 23.40 15.25
CA THR A 166 -5.50 24.23 16.44
C THR A 166 -6.70 23.72 17.26
N HIS A 167 -7.68 23.10 16.61
CA HIS A 167 -8.87 22.47 17.22
C HIS A 167 -8.85 20.93 17.12
N SER A 168 -7.69 20.30 17.26
CA SER A 168 -7.55 18.84 17.22
C SER A 168 -8.08 18.16 18.49
N THR A 169 -9.37 18.29 18.78
CA THR A 169 -10.12 17.36 19.62
C THR A 169 -10.60 16.21 18.73
N SER A 170 -9.66 15.39 18.25
CA SER A 170 -10.02 14.12 17.61
C SER A 170 -10.87 13.33 18.59
N GLN A 171 -12.03 12.85 18.12
CA GLN A 171 -12.92 12.05 18.95
C GLN A 171 -12.17 10.82 19.48
N PRO A 172 -12.47 10.33 20.70
CA PRO A 172 -11.83 9.15 21.26
C PRO A 172 -11.90 7.98 20.27
N PHE A 173 -10.81 7.21 20.14
CA PHE A 173 -10.64 6.17 19.11
C PHE A 173 -11.88 5.29 18.88
N PHE A 174 -12.47 4.72 19.94
CA PHE A 174 -13.65 3.86 19.83
C PHE A 174 -14.90 4.60 19.37
N THR A 175 -15.09 5.85 19.80
CA THR A 175 -16.17 6.72 19.34
C THR A 175 -15.97 7.07 17.87
N GLY A 176 -14.74 7.41 17.48
CA GLY A 176 -14.35 7.67 16.10
C GLY A 176 -14.58 6.47 15.19
N LEU A 177 -14.20 5.27 15.61
CA LEU A 177 -14.45 4.01 14.89
C LEU A 177 -15.94 3.80 14.63
N LYS A 178 -16.78 3.99 15.66
CA LYS A 178 -18.24 3.88 15.53
C LYS A 178 -18.82 4.92 14.58
N MET A 179 -18.30 6.16 14.60
CA MET A 179 -18.71 7.22 13.68
C MET A 179 -18.34 6.89 12.23
N LEU A 180 -17.11 6.41 12.00
CA LEU A 180 -16.62 6.00 10.68
C LEU A 180 -17.48 4.89 10.07
N LEU A 181 -17.74 3.82 10.83
CA LEU A 181 -18.53 2.68 10.35
C LEU A 181 -20.01 3.03 10.12
N ARG A 182 -20.51 4.13 10.70
CA ARG A 182 -21.88 4.63 10.47
C ARG A 182 -21.95 5.63 9.32
N ASN A 183 -20.82 6.15 8.86
CA ASN A 183 -20.73 7.14 7.80
C ASN A 183 -20.70 6.45 6.42
N LYS A 184 -21.85 6.43 5.73
CA LYS A 184 -22.03 5.73 4.45
C LYS A 184 -20.97 6.08 3.38
N PRO A 185 -20.68 7.36 3.07
CA PRO A 185 -19.61 7.72 2.14
C PRO A 185 -18.25 7.12 2.48
N TYR A 186 -17.87 7.15 3.76
CA TYR A 186 -16.60 6.60 4.21
C TYR A 186 -16.56 5.08 4.08
N VAL A 187 -17.64 4.37 4.45
CA VAL A 187 -17.69 2.90 4.30
C VAL A 187 -17.58 2.50 2.83
N ILE A 188 -18.23 3.23 1.92
CA ILE A 188 -18.11 2.99 0.47
C ILE A 188 -16.67 3.19 0.02
N LEU A 189 -16.02 4.29 0.43
CA LEU A 189 -14.62 4.55 0.11
C LEU A 189 -13.71 3.45 0.65
N MET A 190 -13.89 3.07 1.92
CA MET A 190 -13.11 2.03 2.59
C MET A 190 -13.19 0.69 1.87
N VAL A 191 -14.40 0.28 1.48
CA VAL A 191 -14.59 -0.99 0.76
C VAL A 191 -14.00 -0.90 -0.66
N CYS A 192 -14.31 0.13 -1.43
CA CYS A 192 -13.90 0.22 -2.85
C CYS A 192 -12.39 0.45 -3.00
N PHE A 193 -11.83 1.37 -2.24
CA PHE A 193 -10.40 1.65 -2.29
C PHE A 193 -9.60 0.51 -1.63
N GLY A 194 -10.13 -0.08 -0.56
CA GLY A 194 -9.57 -1.30 0.03
C GLY A 194 -9.51 -2.46 -0.98
N ALA A 195 -10.58 -2.66 -1.76
CA ALA A 195 -10.61 -3.63 -2.86
C ALA A 195 -9.54 -3.32 -3.91
N GLY A 196 -9.37 -2.05 -4.26
CA GLY A 196 -8.33 -1.58 -5.18
C GLY A 196 -6.94 -1.98 -4.72
N ILE A 197 -6.56 -1.63 -3.49
CA ILE A 197 -5.25 -2.00 -2.90
C ILE A 197 -5.06 -3.53 -2.88
N GLY A 198 -6.09 -4.28 -2.48
CA GLY A 198 -6.08 -5.74 -2.47
C GLY A 198 -5.86 -6.35 -3.86
N MET A 199 -6.58 -5.84 -4.88
CA MET A 199 -6.40 -6.23 -6.29
C MET A 199 -4.99 -5.97 -6.78
N PHE A 200 -4.41 -4.80 -6.50
CA PHE A 200 -3.04 -4.48 -6.92
C PHE A 200 -2.00 -5.37 -6.25
N THR A 201 -2.23 -5.72 -4.99
CA THR A 201 -1.36 -6.64 -4.25
C THR A 201 -1.41 -8.04 -4.88
N CYS A 202 -2.60 -8.54 -5.20
CA CYS A 202 -2.79 -9.83 -5.88
C CYS A 202 -2.18 -9.82 -7.28
N PHE A 203 -2.42 -8.76 -8.06
CA PHE A 203 -1.86 -8.60 -9.40
C PHE A 203 -0.33 -8.64 -9.36
N SER A 204 0.29 -7.86 -8.47
CA SER A 204 1.75 -7.79 -8.36
C SER A 204 2.36 -9.13 -7.96
N ALA A 205 1.71 -9.86 -7.07
CA ALA A 205 2.18 -11.17 -6.59
C ALA A 205 2.02 -12.30 -7.63
N LEU A 206 0.97 -12.23 -8.47
CA LEU A 206 0.65 -13.29 -9.44
C LEU A 206 1.15 -13.00 -10.86
N LEU A 207 1.71 -11.80 -11.12
CA LEU A 207 2.07 -11.35 -12.46
C LEU A 207 3.04 -12.32 -13.16
N GLU A 208 4.07 -12.77 -12.46
CA GLU A 208 5.05 -13.71 -13.01
C GLU A 208 4.40 -15.04 -13.38
N GLN A 209 3.58 -15.60 -12.49
CA GLN A 209 2.86 -16.86 -12.71
C GLN A 209 1.89 -16.79 -13.90
N ILE A 210 1.20 -15.65 -14.05
CA ILE A 210 0.26 -15.41 -15.16
C ILE A 210 0.99 -15.40 -16.51
N LEU A 211 2.13 -14.71 -16.60
CA LEU A 211 2.86 -14.51 -17.86
C LEU A 211 3.70 -15.72 -18.25
N CYS A 212 4.23 -16.41 -17.27
CA CYS A 212 5.08 -17.58 -17.43
C CYS A 212 4.40 -18.74 -18.18
N VAL A 213 3.11 -19.00 -17.88
CA VAL A 213 2.32 -20.08 -18.51
C VAL A 213 2.13 -19.84 -20.02
N ARG A 214 2.23 -18.58 -20.45
CA ARG A 214 2.12 -18.17 -21.85
C ARG A 214 3.46 -18.18 -22.60
N GLY A 215 4.55 -18.55 -21.92
CA GLY A 215 5.90 -18.63 -22.47
C GLY A 215 6.62 -17.30 -22.55
N TYR A 216 6.25 -16.32 -21.72
CA TYR A 216 7.04 -15.12 -21.51
C TYR A 216 8.15 -15.40 -20.51
N SER A 217 9.36 -14.89 -20.78
CA SER A 217 10.49 -15.08 -19.88
C SER A 217 10.25 -14.42 -18.52
N ASN A 218 10.85 -14.99 -17.46
CA ASN A 218 10.82 -14.40 -16.12
C ASN A 218 11.37 -12.96 -16.10
N PHE A 219 12.41 -12.70 -16.92
CA PHE A 219 12.92 -11.33 -17.09
C PHE A 219 11.87 -10.36 -17.63
N PHE A 220 11.09 -10.77 -18.64
CA PHE A 220 10.04 -9.93 -19.20
C PHE A 220 8.90 -9.70 -18.18
N ALA A 221 8.52 -10.72 -17.43
CA ALA A 221 7.51 -10.58 -16.38
C ALA A 221 7.97 -9.62 -15.26
N GLY A 222 9.22 -9.74 -14.82
CA GLY A 222 9.83 -8.83 -13.86
C GLY A 222 9.91 -7.39 -14.39
N LEU A 223 10.32 -7.20 -15.66
CA LEU A 223 10.28 -5.89 -16.32
C LEU A 223 8.87 -5.30 -16.34
N ASN A 224 7.86 -6.13 -16.61
CA ASN A 224 6.48 -5.69 -16.63
C ASN A 224 5.98 -5.24 -15.25
N GLY A 225 6.34 -5.97 -14.19
CA GLY A 225 6.07 -5.56 -12.80
C GLY A 225 6.80 -4.28 -12.40
N ALA A 226 8.03 -4.10 -12.87
CA ALA A 226 8.80 -2.87 -12.67
C ALA A 226 8.16 -1.67 -13.38
N LEU A 227 7.78 -1.82 -14.66
CA LEU A 227 7.09 -0.77 -15.42
C LEU A 227 5.75 -0.39 -14.79
N PHE A 228 4.96 -1.39 -14.39
CA PHE A 228 3.71 -1.17 -13.63
C PHE A 228 3.94 -0.30 -12.38
N THR A 229 5.00 -0.56 -11.62
CA THR A 229 5.31 0.22 -10.41
C THR A 229 5.83 1.63 -10.76
N VAL A 230 6.77 1.76 -11.70
CA VAL A 230 7.36 3.06 -12.09
C VAL A 230 6.31 4.01 -12.66
N PHE A 231 5.49 3.53 -13.61
CA PHE A 231 4.42 4.34 -14.18
C PHE A 231 3.32 4.63 -13.16
N GLY A 232 3.12 3.73 -12.19
CA GLY A 232 2.26 3.98 -11.03
C GLY A 232 2.72 5.15 -10.16
N LEU A 233 4.01 5.18 -9.82
CA LEU A 233 4.62 6.28 -9.07
C LEU A 233 4.51 7.60 -9.85
N LEU A 234 4.77 7.56 -11.16
CA LEU A 234 4.63 8.74 -12.03
C LEU A 234 3.19 9.22 -12.10
N GLY A 235 2.22 8.32 -12.20
CA GLY A 235 0.80 8.63 -12.18
C GLY A 235 0.40 9.31 -10.87
N ALA A 236 0.74 8.69 -9.73
CA ALA A 236 0.51 9.27 -8.41
C ALA A 236 1.09 10.68 -8.28
N PHE A 237 2.31 10.89 -8.77
CA PHE A 237 2.96 12.19 -8.80
C PHE A 237 2.18 13.23 -9.61
N LEU A 238 1.89 12.94 -10.88
CA LEU A 238 1.22 13.89 -11.77
C LEU A 238 -0.21 14.19 -11.32
N LEU A 239 -0.95 13.17 -10.89
CA LEU A 239 -2.33 13.32 -10.47
C LEU A 239 -2.44 13.98 -9.10
N GLY A 240 -1.51 13.71 -8.19
CA GLY A 240 -1.41 14.41 -6.90
C GLY A 240 -1.25 15.92 -7.10
N LEU A 241 -0.30 16.34 -7.95
CA LEU A 241 -0.10 17.77 -8.28
C LEU A 241 -1.33 18.40 -8.95
N TYR A 242 -1.98 17.65 -9.86
CA TYR A 242 -3.19 18.11 -10.53
C TYR A 242 -4.34 18.34 -9.54
N VAL A 243 -4.55 17.41 -8.61
CA VAL A 243 -5.64 17.50 -7.62
C VAL A 243 -5.36 18.56 -6.57
N ASP A 244 -4.10 18.75 -6.15
CA ASP A 244 -3.74 19.84 -5.24
C ASP A 244 -4.09 21.21 -5.81
N LYS A 245 -3.88 21.41 -7.12
CA LYS A 245 -4.20 22.68 -7.79
C LYS A 245 -5.69 22.84 -8.06
N THR A 246 -6.37 21.78 -8.49
CA THR A 246 -7.77 21.85 -8.95
C THR A 246 -8.79 21.65 -7.83
N ARG A 247 -8.38 21.04 -6.70
CA ARG A 247 -9.24 20.62 -5.57
C ARG A 247 -10.39 19.70 -5.99
N ARG A 248 -10.29 19.02 -7.13
CA ARG A 248 -11.31 18.09 -7.66
C ARG A 248 -10.97 16.64 -7.32
N PHE A 249 -10.99 16.31 -6.02
CA PHE A 249 -10.62 14.98 -5.51
C PHE A 249 -11.58 13.88 -5.97
N ILE A 250 -12.90 14.14 -5.89
CA ILE A 250 -13.94 13.13 -6.20
C ILE A 250 -13.92 12.77 -7.69
N GLU A 251 -13.99 13.77 -8.57
CA GLU A 251 -14.05 13.55 -10.03
C GLU A 251 -12.80 12.84 -10.53
N SER A 252 -11.62 13.25 -10.07
CA SER A 252 -10.35 12.62 -10.45
C SER A 252 -10.29 11.15 -10.02
N THR A 253 -10.79 10.86 -8.81
CA THR A 253 -10.84 9.49 -8.29
C THR A 253 -11.80 8.61 -9.10
N LYS A 254 -13.02 9.12 -9.42
CA LYS A 254 -14.00 8.40 -10.25
C LYS A 254 -13.45 8.06 -11.63
N VAL A 255 -12.82 9.04 -12.31
CA VAL A 255 -12.21 8.83 -13.62
C VAL A 255 -11.10 7.76 -13.53
N CYS A 256 -10.24 7.82 -12.51
CA CYS A 256 -9.17 6.84 -12.36
C CYS A 256 -9.68 5.43 -12.07
N PHE A 257 -10.74 5.27 -11.28
CA PHE A 257 -11.37 3.96 -11.07
C PHE A 257 -11.87 3.36 -12.41
N CYS A 258 -12.52 4.17 -13.25
CA CYS A 258 -12.96 3.72 -14.58
C CYS A 258 -11.79 3.34 -15.48
N LEU A 259 -10.76 4.18 -15.56
CA LEU A 259 -9.58 3.93 -16.40
C LEU A 259 -8.78 2.71 -15.91
N THR A 260 -8.70 2.52 -14.60
CA THR A 260 -8.09 1.33 -13.97
C THR A 260 -8.87 0.07 -14.33
N ALA A 261 -10.21 0.10 -14.26
CA ALA A 261 -11.04 -1.03 -14.68
C ALA A 261 -10.83 -1.37 -16.17
N LEU A 262 -10.83 -0.36 -17.05
CA LEU A 262 -10.55 -0.56 -18.47
C LEU A 262 -9.17 -1.15 -18.72
N ALA A 263 -8.13 -0.66 -18.03
CA ALA A 263 -6.78 -1.19 -18.13
C ALA A 263 -6.69 -2.64 -17.62
N SER A 264 -7.43 -2.99 -16.56
CA SER A 264 -7.49 -4.38 -16.07
C SER A 264 -8.18 -5.33 -17.06
N ILE A 265 -9.26 -4.89 -17.72
CA ILE A 265 -9.92 -5.66 -18.79
C ILE A 265 -8.96 -5.83 -19.97
N ALA A 266 -8.30 -4.74 -20.39
CA ALA A 266 -7.33 -4.79 -21.47
C ALA A 266 -6.18 -5.75 -21.15
N PHE A 267 -5.72 -5.78 -19.89
CA PHE A 267 -4.70 -6.72 -19.45
C PHE A 267 -5.21 -8.16 -19.51
N ALA A 268 -6.41 -8.43 -18.99
CA ALA A 268 -7.00 -9.77 -19.00
C ALA A 268 -7.25 -10.32 -20.41
N VAL A 269 -7.51 -9.45 -21.39
CA VAL A 269 -7.65 -9.86 -22.80
C VAL A 269 -6.28 -10.02 -23.46
N MET A 270 -5.37 -9.06 -23.28
CA MET A 270 -4.05 -9.11 -23.93
C MET A 270 -3.14 -10.21 -23.38
N SER A 271 -3.27 -10.56 -22.10
CA SER A 271 -2.55 -11.68 -21.49
C SER A 271 -2.89 -13.03 -22.14
N ARG A 272 -4.00 -13.12 -22.89
CA ARG A 272 -4.38 -14.32 -23.65
C ARG A 272 -3.60 -14.47 -24.96
N PHE A 273 -3.08 -13.38 -25.52
CA PHE A 273 -2.35 -13.41 -26.78
C PHE A 273 -0.84 -13.62 -26.53
N ARG A 274 -0.26 -14.53 -27.32
CA ARG A 274 1.18 -14.82 -27.28
C ARG A 274 1.95 -13.84 -28.16
N ASN A 275 3.21 -13.58 -27.82
CA ASN A 275 4.16 -12.79 -28.59
C ASN A 275 3.77 -11.30 -28.78
N GLN A 276 2.98 -10.75 -27.85
CA GLN A 276 2.56 -9.35 -27.81
C GLN A 276 3.21 -8.62 -26.62
N ALA A 277 4.54 -8.70 -26.53
CA ALA A 277 5.30 -8.15 -25.42
C ALA A 277 5.10 -6.63 -25.25
N VAL A 278 5.18 -5.86 -26.34
CA VAL A 278 5.05 -4.39 -26.28
C VAL A 278 3.66 -3.93 -25.84
N PRO A 279 2.55 -4.41 -26.45
CA PRO A 279 1.20 -4.03 -26.00
C PRO A 279 0.91 -4.41 -24.55
N LEU A 280 1.38 -5.59 -24.11
CA LEU A 280 1.21 -6.07 -22.75
C LEU A 280 1.93 -5.16 -21.74
N ALA A 281 3.18 -4.77 -22.05
CA ALA A 281 3.95 -3.85 -21.23
C ALA A 281 3.30 -2.46 -21.12
N LEU A 282 2.75 -1.95 -22.22
CA LEU A 282 2.02 -0.68 -22.22
C LEU A 282 0.76 -0.73 -21.36
N ILE A 283 -0.03 -1.81 -21.46
CA ILE A 283 -1.26 -1.94 -20.69
C ILE A 283 -0.98 -2.12 -19.21
N SER A 284 0.03 -2.90 -18.83
CA SER A 284 0.45 -2.99 -17.42
C SER A 284 0.97 -1.66 -16.89
N SER A 285 1.69 -0.90 -17.70
CA SER A 285 2.11 0.47 -17.34
C SER A 285 0.91 1.39 -17.12
N LEU A 286 -0.11 1.35 -18.00
CA LEU A 286 -1.35 2.12 -17.85
C LEU A 286 -2.16 1.68 -16.63
N PHE A 287 -2.23 0.38 -16.36
CA PHE A 287 -2.91 -0.16 -15.19
C PHE A 287 -2.25 0.34 -13.89
N GLY A 288 -0.92 0.35 -13.85
CA GLY A 288 -0.16 0.93 -12.75
C GLY A 288 -0.39 2.43 -12.62
N PHE A 289 -0.28 3.17 -13.73
CA PHE A 289 -0.45 4.62 -13.79
C PHE A 289 -1.78 5.06 -13.18
N PHE A 290 -2.91 4.57 -13.69
CA PHE A 290 -4.22 4.96 -13.17
C PHE A 290 -4.53 4.37 -11.80
N GLY A 291 -3.97 3.19 -11.51
CA GLY A 291 -4.16 2.47 -10.27
C GLY A 291 -3.54 3.14 -9.05
N PHE A 292 -2.22 3.30 -9.07
CA PHE A 292 -1.48 3.93 -7.97
C PHE A 292 -1.83 5.42 -7.83
N SER A 293 -2.28 6.07 -8.90
CA SER A 293 -2.75 7.46 -8.83
C SER A 293 -3.89 7.67 -7.85
N ILE A 294 -4.75 6.67 -7.67
CA ILE A 294 -5.88 6.73 -6.74
C ILE A 294 -5.38 6.81 -5.30
N TYR A 295 -4.21 6.22 -5.00
CA TYR A 295 -3.76 5.99 -3.64
C TYR A 295 -3.66 7.27 -2.79
N PRO A 296 -2.85 8.29 -3.14
CA PRO A 296 -2.73 9.49 -2.32
C PRO A 296 -4.04 10.29 -2.27
N ILE A 297 -4.78 10.35 -3.38
CA ILE A 297 -6.03 11.11 -3.48
C ILE A 297 -7.11 10.50 -2.59
N ALA A 298 -7.24 9.16 -2.59
CA ALA A 298 -8.21 8.45 -1.77
C ALA A 298 -7.90 8.58 -0.28
N MET A 299 -6.63 8.71 0.11
CA MET A 299 -6.24 8.93 1.51
C MET A 299 -6.63 10.33 2.00
N GLU A 300 -6.44 11.37 1.19
CA GLU A 300 -6.96 12.72 1.51
C GLU A 300 -8.50 12.72 1.56
N LEU A 301 -9.14 12.06 0.60
CA LEU A 301 -10.61 11.96 0.56
C LEU A 301 -11.17 11.17 1.76
N ALA A 302 -10.45 10.16 2.24
CA ALA A 302 -10.80 9.42 3.43
C ALA A 302 -10.77 10.32 4.66
N VAL A 303 -9.72 11.13 4.79
CA VAL A 303 -9.59 12.12 5.85
C VAL A 303 -10.72 13.16 5.78
N GLU A 304 -11.01 13.69 4.60
CA GLU A 304 -12.08 14.65 4.34
C GLU A 304 -13.47 14.10 4.73
N CYS A 305 -13.78 12.87 4.34
CA CYS A 305 -15.05 12.21 4.63
C CYS A 305 -15.20 11.86 6.12
N SER A 306 -14.06 11.60 6.79
CA SER A 306 -14.01 11.12 8.17
C SER A 306 -14.06 12.21 9.24
N PHE A 307 -13.96 13.49 8.86
CA PHE A 307 -13.96 14.59 9.83
C PHE A 307 -15.19 14.54 10.76
N PRO A 308 -15.04 14.66 12.10
CA PRO A 308 -13.85 15.05 12.88
C PRO A 308 -13.04 13.86 13.48
N VAL A 309 -13.06 12.69 12.86
CA VAL A 309 -12.30 11.51 13.33
C VAL A 309 -10.81 11.65 13.00
N GLY A 310 -9.95 11.11 13.87
CA GLY A 310 -8.51 11.09 13.70
C GLY A 310 -8.08 10.46 12.37
N GLU A 311 -7.14 11.11 11.69
CA GLU A 311 -6.73 10.77 10.32
C GLU A 311 -6.07 9.40 10.24
N GLY A 312 -5.26 9.05 11.25
CA GLY A 312 -4.66 7.72 11.36
C GLY A 312 -5.73 6.63 11.46
N THR A 313 -6.84 6.91 12.15
CA THR A 313 -7.99 6.00 12.27
C THR A 313 -8.71 5.78 10.95
N SER A 314 -8.93 6.86 10.21
CA SER A 314 -9.54 6.82 8.89
C SER A 314 -8.72 6.00 7.90
N THR A 315 -7.41 6.22 7.83
CA THR A 315 -6.54 5.53 6.86
C THR A 315 -6.20 4.11 7.28
N GLY A 316 -5.94 3.87 8.57
CA GLY A 316 -5.63 2.55 9.10
C GLY A 316 -6.72 1.50 8.82
N LEU A 317 -7.99 1.88 8.97
CA LEU A 317 -9.12 0.98 8.67
C LEU A 317 -9.23 0.61 7.19
N ILE A 318 -8.87 1.52 6.28
CA ILE A 318 -8.82 1.24 4.84
C ILE A 318 -7.79 0.14 4.55
N PHE A 319 -6.62 0.22 5.16
CA PHE A 319 -5.59 -0.82 5.01
C PHE A 319 -5.98 -2.15 5.64
N VAL A 320 -6.58 -2.13 6.83
CA VAL A 320 -7.07 -3.37 7.44
C VAL A 320 -8.12 -4.01 6.52
N SER A 321 -9.04 -3.21 5.98
CA SER A 321 -10.02 -3.68 5.00
C SER A 321 -9.36 -4.22 3.73
N SER A 322 -8.33 -3.54 3.20
CA SER A 322 -7.63 -3.98 1.99
C SER A 322 -6.91 -5.31 2.19
N GLN A 323 -6.28 -5.53 3.34
CA GLN A 323 -5.60 -6.79 3.62
C GLN A 323 -6.59 -7.96 3.69
N ILE A 324 -7.74 -7.78 4.35
CA ILE A 324 -8.80 -8.80 4.40
C ILE A 324 -9.31 -9.11 2.99
N GLN A 325 -9.65 -8.07 2.22
CA GLN A 325 -10.15 -8.24 0.85
C GLN A 325 -9.09 -8.85 -0.08
N GLY A 326 -7.81 -8.47 0.08
CA GLY A 326 -6.69 -9.02 -0.67
C GLY A 326 -6.48 -10.51 -0.40
N VAL A 327 -6.57 -10.96 0.85
CA VAL A 327 -6.51 -12.40 1.18
C VAL A 327 -7.67 -13.16 0.54
N ILE A 328 -8.89 -12.65 0.65
CA ILE A 328 -10.08 -13.28 0.04
C ILE A 328 -9.91 -13.39 -1.48
N LEU A 329 -9.47 -12.29 -2.12
CA LEU A 329 -9.27 -12.26 -3.56
C LEU A 329 -8.14 -13.20 -3.99
N MET A 330 -7.00 -13.20 -3.30
CA MET A 330 -5.88 -14.10 -3.60
C MET A 330 -6.32 -15.57 -3.56
N LEU A 331 -7.03 -15.98 -2.50
CA LEU A 331 -7.54 -17.34 -2.37
C LEU A 331 -8.54 -17.69 -3.48
N LEU A 332 -9.43 -16.75 -3.82
CA LEU A 332 -10.37 -16.94 -4.92
C LEU A 332 -9.63 -17.10 -6.26
N LEU A 333 -8.66 -16.24 -6.57
CA LEU A 333 -7.90 -16.29 -7.81
C LEU A 333 -7.10 -17.58 -7.95
N GLN A 334 -6.51 -18.08 -6.85
CA GLN A 334 -5.80 -19.36 -6.82
C GLN A 334 -6.76 -20.55 -6.98
N ALA A 335 -7.91 -20.53 -6.31
CA ALA A 335 -8.92 -21.59 -6.41
C ALA A 335 -9.54 -21.72 -7.81
N LEU A 336 -9.53 -20.65 -8.59
CA LEU A 336 -10.03 -20.63 -9.98
C LEU A 336 -9.00 -21.12 -11.01
N THR A 337 -7.75 -21.41 -10.59
CA THR A 337 -6.74 -21.93 -11.50
C THR A 337 -7.03 -23.39 -11.87
N VAL A 338 -6.78 -23.73 -13.13
CA VAL A 338 -6.98 -25.09 -13.64
C VAL A 338 -5.63 -25.67 -14.04
N GLN A 339 -5.29 -26.86 -13.55
CA GLN A 339 -4.06 -27.54 -13.95
C GLN A 339 -4.11 -27.97 -15.42
N ILE A 340 -3.07 -27.62 -16.18
CA ILE A 340 -2.89 -28.06 -17.57
C ILE A 340 -1.83 -29.16 -17.60
N SER A 341 -2.20 -30.37 -18.07
CA SER A 341 -1.27 -31.51 -18.16
C SER A 341 -0.24 -31.41 -19.28
N THR A 342 -0.47 -30.60 -20.32
CA THR A 342 0.48 -30.40 -21.42
C THR A 342 0.58 -28.91 -21.75
N ALA A 343 1.62 -28.26 -21.23
CA ALA A 343 1.96 -26.88 -21.57
C ALA A 343 3.29 -26.85 -22.35
N PRO A 344 3.29 -27.16 -23.65
CA PRO A 344 4.52 -27.31 -24.46
C PRO A 344 5.34 -26.01 -24.60
N PHE A 345 4.83 -24.88 -24.08
CA PHE A 345 5.38 -23.55 -24.23
C PHE A 345 5.53 -22.80 -22.90
N SER A 346 5.23 -23.43 -21.78
CA SER A 346 5.37 -22.82 -20.46
C SER A 346 6.85 -22.68 -20.11
N THR A 347 7.24 -21.50 -19.63
CA THR A 347 8.60 -21.26 -19.10
C THR A 347 8.64 -21.41 -17.58
N CYS A 348 7.62 -22.03 -16.97
CA CYS A 348 7.52 -22.13 -15.53
C CYS A 348 8.39 -23.24 -14.98
N ASP A 349 9.16 -22.91 -13.94
CA ASP A 349 9.89 -23.86 -13.13
C ASP A 349 8.87 -24.73 -12.39
N THR A 350 8.43 -25.81 -13.02
CA THR A 350 7.50 -26.77 -12.43
C THR A 350 8.27 -27.79 -11.60
N GLU A 351 8.49 -27.47 -10.33
CA GLU A 351 8.69 -28.51 -9.32
C GLU A 351 7.30 -29.14 -9.02
N GLU A 352 7.09 -30.31 -9.61
CA GLU A 352 6.04 -31.32 -9.31
C GLU A 352 4.54 -31.00 -9.52
N GLY A 353 4.14 -29.81 -9.96
CA GLY A 353 2.75 -29.52 -10.34
C GLY A 353 2.67 -28.80 -11.67
N GLY A 354 2.08 -29.43 -12.70
CA GLY A 354 1.99 -28.87 -14.06
C GLY A 354 1.46 -27.42 -14.12
N ALA A 355 1.71 -26.74 -15.25
CA ALA A 355 1.38 -25.32 -15.42
C ALA A 355 -0.11 -25.02 -15.14
N LEU A 356 -0.38 -23.96 -14.38
CA LEU A 356 -1.73 -23.52 -14.00
C LEU A 356 -2.29 -22.52 -15.01
N ASP A 357 -3.51 -22.73 -15.52
CA ASP A 357 -4.19 -21.71 -16.34
C ASP A 357 -4.74 -20.60 -15.45
N TRP A 358 -4.30 -19.36 -15.71
CA TRP A 358 -4.75 -18.14 -15.02
C TRP A 358 -5.81 -17.34 -15.79
N THR A 359 -6.33 -17.88 -16.89
CA THR A 359 -7.29 -17.16 -17.74
C THR A 359 -8.57 -16.77 -17.00
N VAL A 360 -9.16 -17.72 -16.26
CA VAL A 360 -10.39 -17.45 -15.49
C VAL A 360 -10.10 -16.46 -14.37
N SER A 361 -8.99 -16.64 -13.66
CA SER A 361 -8.57 -15.75 -12.56
C SER A 361 -8.38 -14.31 -13.04
N THR A 362 -7.67 -14.10 -14.15
CA THR A 362 -7.46 -12.75 -14.71
C THR A 362 -8.75 -12.07 -15.18
N LEU A 363 -9.69 -12.84 -15.76
CA LEU A 363 -11.01 -12.31 -16.13
C LEU A 363 -11.86 -11.98 -14.90
N VAL A 364 -11.84 -12.81 -13.86
CA VAL A 364 -12.56 -12.55 -12.61
C VAL A 364 -12.00 -11.31 -11.91
N MET A 365 -10.67 -11.13 -11.91
CA MET A 365 -10.03 -9.93 -11.39
C MET A 365 -10.48 -8.67 -12.14
N ALA A 366 -10.52 -8.71 -13.48
CA ALA A 366 -11.01 -7.58 -14.29
C ALA A 366 -12.51 -7.30 -14.06
N GLY A 367 -13.31 -8.35 -13.91
CA GLY A 367 -14.73 -8.25 -13.55
C GLY A 367 -14.94 -7.62 -12.17
N ALA A 368 -14.21 -8.08 -11.16
CA ALA A 368 -14.23 -7.50 -9.81
C ALA A 368 -13.81 -6.02 -9.83
N CYS A 369 -12.76 -5.67 -10.58
CA CYS A 369 -12.31 -4.29 -10.73
C CYS A 369 -13.41 -3.41 -11.34
N SER A 370 -14.11 -3.92 -12.36
CA SER A 370 -15.21 -3.22 -13.02
C SER A 370 -16.43 -3.04 -12.11
N VAL A 371 -16.80 -4.07 -11.35
CA VAL A 371 -17.89 -3.99 -10.37
C VAL A 371 -17.58 -2.95 -9.30
N VAL A 372 -16.36 -2.97 -8.75
CA VAL A 372 -15.92 -1.99 -7.74
C VAL A 372 -15.92 -0.58 -8.33
N ALA A 373 -15.41 -0.38 -9.54
CA ALA A 373 -15.40 0.93 -10.20
C ALA A 373 -16.82 1.46 -10.45
N CYS A 374 -17.72 0.63 -11.00
CA CYS A 374 -19.12 1.01 -11.22
C CYS A 374 -19.83 1.33 -9.89
N PHE A 375 -19.65 0.49 -8.87
CA PHE A 375 -20.23 0.72 -7.55
C PHE A 375 -19.71 2.02 -6.94
N TYR A 376 -18.41 2.29 -7.02
CA TYR A 376 -17.83 3.54 -6.53
C TYR A 376 -18.41 4.75 -7.27
N VAL A 377 -18.47 4.73 -8.60
CA VAL A 377 -19.00 5.86 -9.39
C VAL A 377 -20.47 6.16 -9.08
N ILE A 378 -21.29 5.11 -8.92
CA ILE A 378 -22.74 5.23 -8.69
C ILE A 378 -23.05 5.64 -7.25
N PHE A 379 -22.40 5.03 -6.26
CA PHE A 379 -22.80 5.20 -4.86
C PHE A 379 -21.95 6.21 -4.10
N PHE A 380 -20.73 6.52 -4.57
CA PHE A 380 -19.87 7.47 -3.88
C PHE A 380 -20.28 8.92 -4.18
N HIS A 381 -21.01 9.49 -3.22
CA HIS A 381 -21.37 10.89 -3.14
C HIS A 381 -20.98 11.39 -1.75
N THR A 382 -20.13 12.42 -1.71
CA THR A 382 -19.73 13.05 -0.45
C THR A 382 -19.66 14.56 -0.63
N ASP A 383 -20.09 15.28 0.38
CA ASP A 383 -19.85 16.71 0.50
C ASP A 383 -18.47 16.93 1.14
N TYR A 384 -17.78 18.00 0.75
CA TYR A 384 -16.46 18.38 1.29
C TYR A 384 -16.59 18.97 2.71
N LYS A 385 -16.86 18.11 3.69
CA LYS A 385 -17.22 18.50 5.07
C LYS A 385 -16.11 19.27 5.78
N ARG A 386 -14.85 18.89 5.60
CA ARG A 386 -13.71 19.53 6.28
C ARG A 386 -13.30 20.82 5.56
N LEU A 387 -13.32 20.83 4.23
CA LEU A 387 -13.08 22.04 3.44
C LEU A 387 -14.10 23.15 3.78
N HIS A 388 -15.37 22.77 3.99
CA HIS A 388 -16.41 23.69 4.46
C HIS A 388 -16.18 24.16 5.91
N ALA A 389 -15.78 23.26 6.81
CA ALA A 389 -15.44 23.63 8.19
C ALA A 389 -14.26 24.62 8.24
N GLU A 390 -13.23 24.40 7.43
CA GLU A 390 -12.07 25.27 7.31
C GLU A 390 -12.44 26.65 6.71
N ALA A 391 -13.30 26.69 5.69
CA ALA A 391 -13.82 27.95 5.14
C ALA A 391 -14.65 28.74 6.17
N SER A 392 -15.44 28.06 7.00
CA SER A 392 -16.22 28.72 8.07
C SER A 392 -15.33 29.28 9.19
N ASN A 393 -14.24 28.59 9.54
CA ASN A 393 -13.30 29.04 10.56
C ASN A 393 -12.43 30.21 10.06
N ALA A 394 -12.01 30.21 8.79
CA ALA A 394 -11.33 31.35 8.20
C ALA A 394 -12.23 32.59 8.17
N ALA A 395 -13.53 32.40 7.87
CA ALA A 395 -14.50 33.48 7.88
C ALA A 395 -14.81 34.03 9.29
N SER A 396 -14.77 33.19 10.34
CA SER A 396 -14.97 33.64 11.72
C SER A 396 -13.76 34.42 12.26
N ILE A 397 -12.54 33.98 11.95
CA ILE A 397 -11.30 34.68 12.31
C ILE A 397 -11.23 36.07 11.66
N ASN A 398 -11.61 36.18 10.37
CA ASN A 398 -11.68 37.48 9.71
C ASN A 398 -12.73 38.41 10.34
N LYS A 399 -13.87 37.88 10.79
CA LYS A 399 -14.89 38.70 11.48
C LYS A 399 -14.38 39.25 12.82
N THR A 400 -13.72 38.42 13.64
CA THR A 400 -13.17 38.90 14.92
C THR A 400 -11.98 39.83 14.76
N GLY A 401 -11.23 39.75 13.65
CA GLY A 401 -10.16 40.70 13.32
C GLY A 401 -10.64 42.02 12.71
N THR A 402 -11.91 42.15 12.33
CA THR A 402 -12.48 43.41 11.82
C THR A 402 -13.25 44.19 12.90
N GLU A 403 -13.51 43.56 14.05
CA GLU A 403 -14.18 44.15 15.22
C GLU A 403 -13.19 44.62 16.32
N ALA A 404 -11.88 44.48 16.09
CA ALA A 404 -10.80 45.01 16.92
C ALA A 404 -10.06 46.13 16.16
#